data_AF-A0A954XMX8-F1
#
_entry.id   AF-A0A954XMX8-F1
#
_cell.length_a   1.000
_cell.length_b   1.000
_cell.length_c   1.000
_cell.angle_alpha   90.00
_cell.angle_beta   90.00
_cell.angle_gamma   90.00
#
_symmetry.space_group_name_H-M   'P 1'
#
loop_
_entity.id
_entity.type
_entity.pdbx_description
1 polymer ?
#
loop_
_entity_poly.entity_id
_entity_poly.type
_entity_poly.pdbx_seq_one_letter_code
_entity_poly.pdbx_strand_id
1 'polypeptide(L)'
;MAAENEYDEFLVELRESVCSRCVERQPGGPPCAPLGRVCGIEQHFPQLVELCQSTESVQMEPYAQKLHDQICADCDNLDGPTCPCPLRYLLQLAVEAVERVQRRRNAQTVG
;
A
#
# COMPACT_ATOMS: atom_id res chain seq x y z
N MET A 1 -3.75 6.65 23.01
CA MET A 1 -3.66 5.44 22.16
C MET A 1 -4.85 5.49 21.21
N ALA A 2 -4.69 6.12 20.04
CA ALA A 2 -5.76 6.34 19.06
C ALA A 2 -5.34 6.02 17.62
N ALA A 3 -4.03 5.86 17.37
CA ALA A 3 -3.47 5.61 16.04
C ALA A 3 -3.63 4.16 15.56
N GLU A 4 -3.83 3.20 16.46
CA GLU A 4 -3.99 1.79 16.09
C GLU A 4 -5.25 1.57 15.22
N ASN A 5 -6.28 2.42 15.34
CA ASN A 5 -7.55 2.23 14.63
C ASN A 5 -7.65 2.94 13.26
N GLU A 6 -6.82 3.96 13.00
CA GLU A 6 -7.01 4.81 11.81
C GLU A 6 -6.62 4.09 10.50
N TYR A 7 -5.65 3.18 10.58
CA TYR A 7 -5.10 2.49 9.42
C TYR A 7 -5.62 1.06 9.22
N ASP A 8 -6.27 0.44 10.22
CA ASP A 8 -6.66 -0.98 10.17
C ASP A 8 -7.49 -1.33 8.91
N GLU A 9 -8.51 -0.52 8.59
CA GLU A 9 -9.35 -0.74 7.41
C GLU A 9 -8.56 -0.67 6.09
N PHE A 10 -7.56 0.21 6.02
CA PHE A 10 -6.69 0.32 4.84
C PHE A 10 -5.78 -0.91 4.74
N LEU A 11 -5.25 -1.41 5.85
CA LEU A 11 -4.38 -2.57 5.86
C LEU A 11 -5.12 -3.83 5.42
N VAL A 12 -6.35 -4.01 5.91
CA VAL A 12 -7.23 -5.11 5.50
C VAL A 12 -7.48 -5.04 4.00
N GLU A 13 -7.93 -3.88 3.49
CA GLU A 13 -8.25 -3.73 2.07
C GLU A 13 -7.01 -3.93 1.16
N LEU A 14 -5.84 -3.43 1.55
CA LEU A 14 -4.60 -3.66 0.83
C LEU A 14 -4.21 -5.14 0.81
N ARG A 15 -4.37 -5.86 1.93
CA ARG A 15 -4.07 -7.30 1.96
C ARG A 15 -5.02 -8.12 1.10
N GLU A 16 -6.30 -7.74 1.07
CA GLU A 16 -7.31 -8.39 0.24
C GLU A 16 -7.15 -8.06 -1.25
N SER A 17 -6.83 -6.81 -1.60
CA SER A 17 -6.76 -6.37 -3.00
C SER A 17 -5.37 -6.55 -3.62
N VAL A 18 -4.31 -6.26 -2.87
CA VAL A 18 -2.93 -6.25 -3.37
C VAL A 18 -2.23 -7.56 -3.04
N CYS A 19 -2.16 -7.94 -1.76
CA CYS A 19 -1.39 -9.12 -1.38
C CYS A 19 -1.94 -10.41 -1.99
N SER A 20 -3.27 -10.52 -2.20
CA SER A 20 -3.89 -11.66 -2.90
C SER A 20 -3.45 -11.84 -4.35
N ARG A 21 -2.90 -10.78 -4.97
CA ARG A 21 -2.38 -10.76 -6.36
C ARG A 21 -0.86 -10.68 -6.42
N CYS A 22 -0.18 -10.62 -5.28
CA CYS A 22 1.26 -10.54 -5.20
C CYS A 22 1.89 -11.90 -5.49
N VAL A 23 2.82 -11.96 -6.44
CA VAL A 23 3.53 -13.19 -6.82
C VAL A 23 4.31 -13.83 -5.65
N GLU A 24 4.75 -13.01 -4.69
CA GLU A 24 5.46 -13.48 -3.50
C GLU A 24 4.54 -14.19 -2.49
N ARG A 25 3.23 -13.97 -2.56
CA ARG A 25 2.25 -14.60 -1.68
C ARG A 25 1.77 -15.90 -2.30
N GLN A 26 2.01 -17.01 -1.61
CA GLN A 26 1.44 -18.30 -2.00
C GLN A 26 -0.10 -18.25 -1.97
N PRO A 27 -0.81 -18.91 -2.90
CA PRO A 27 -2.27 -18.99 -2.89
C PRO A 27 -2.79 -19.49 -1.53
N GLY A 28 -3.67 -18.71 -0.90
CA GLY A 28 -4.22 -19.02 0.44
C GLY A 28 -3.27 -18.81 1.62
N GLY A 29 -2.02 -18.40 1.38
CA GLY A 29 -1.02 -18.13 2.42
C GLY A 29 -1.30 -16.83 3.20
N PRO A 30 -0.67 -16.64 4.37
CA PRO A 30 -0.76 -15.39 5.12
C PRO A 30 -0.09 -14.22 4.35
N PRO A 31 -0.27 -12.97 4.78
CA PRO A 31 0.57 -11.85 4.35
C PRO A 31 2.07 -12.10 4.60
N CYS A 32 2.92 -11.27 4.00
CA CYS A 32 4.38 -11.44 4.06
C CYS A 32 4.96 -11.29 5.48
N ALA A 33 4.45 -10.38 6.30
CA ALA A 33 5.02 -10.08 7.62
C ALA A 33 5.00 -11.27 8.60
N PRO A 34 3.91 -12.05 8.76
CA PRO A 34 3.92 -13.28 9.56
C PRO A 34 4.96 -14.32 9.15
N LEU A 35 5.46 -14.25 7.92
CA LEU A 35 6.50 -15.14 7.39
C LEU A 35 7.92 -14.56 7.57
N GLY A 36 8.07 -13.44 8.30
CA GLY A 36 9.33 -12.73 8.47
C GLY A 36 9.82 -12.03 7.19
N ARG A 37 8.96 -11.90 6.16
CA ARG A 37 9.31 -11.22 4.92
C ARG A 37 8.96 -9.74 5.01
N VAL A 38 9.95 -8.88 4.83
CA VAL A 38 9.78 -7.43 4.75
C VAL A 38 9.45 -7.09 3.29
N CYS A 39 8.25 -6.59 3.02
CA CYS A 39 7.84 -6.13 1.70
C CYS A 39 7.44 -4.65 1.75
N GLY A 40 7.44 -3.98 0.59
CA GLY A 40 7.19 -2.53 0.53
C GLY A 40 5.87 -2.08 1.18
N ILE A 41 4.83 -2.91 1.16
CA ILE A 41 3.58 -2.61 1.88
C ILE A 41 3.80 -2.74 3.39
N GLU A 42 4.26 -3.89 3.88
CA GLU A 42 4.38 -4.11 5.33
C GLU A 42 5.44 -3.20 5.98
N GLN A 43 6.44 -2.73 5.23
CA GLN A 43 7.46 -1.79 5.70
C GLN A 43 6.98 -0.33 5.71
N HIS A 44 6.24 0.10 4.68
CA HIS A 44 5.91 1.52 4.45
C HIS A 44 4.40 1.78 4.45
N PHE A 45 3.62 0.92 5.10
CA PHE A 45 2.16 0.95 5.00
C PHE A 45 1.54 2.31 5.35
N PRO A 46 1.87 2.97 6.48
CA PRO A 46 1.33 4.30 6.78
C PRO A 46 1.66 5.32 5.69
N GLN A 47 2.94 5.38 5.28
CA GLN A 47 3.42 6.29 4.24
C GLN A 47 2.74 6.04 2.89
N LEU A 48 2.47 4.79 2.54
CA LEU A 48 1.74 4.43 1.31
C LEU A 48 0.30 4.94 1.35
N VAL A 49 -0.38 4.82 2.49
CA VAL A 49 -1.72 5.36 2.66
C VAL A 49 -1.69 6.89 2.57
N GLU A 50 -0.81 7.56 3.31
CA GLU A 50 -0.67 9.02 3.28
C GLU A 50 -0.34 9.55 1.86
N LEU A 51 0.54 8.85 1.13
CA LEU A 51 0.85 9.14 -0.26
C LEU A 51 -0.40 9.09 -1.12
N CYS A 52 -1.20 8.02 -1.01
CA CYS A 52 -2.43 7.89 -1.78
C CYS A 52 -3.45 8.96 -1.40
N GLN A 53 -3.62 9.25 -0.10
CA GLN A 53 -4.56 10.26 0.38
C GLN A 53 -4.18 11.69 -0.04
N SER A 54 -2.88 11.98 -0.12
CA SER A 54 -2.35 13.31 -0.51
C SER A 54 -2.21 13.49 -2.02
N THR A 55 -2.57 12.48 -2.83
CA THR A 55 -2.43 12.53 -4.29
C THR A 55 -3.80 12.61 -4.93
N GLU A 56 -4.13 13.78 -5.46
CA GLU A 56 -5.39 14.00 -6.17
C GLU A 56 -5.12 13.98 -7.68
N SER A 57 -5.12 12.79 -8.28
CA SER A 57 -4.95 12.63 -9.73
C SER A 57 -5.68 11.42 -10.28
N VAL A 58 -6.16 11.56 -11.51
CA VAL A 58 -6.73 10.46 -12.31
C VAL A 58 -5.66 9.65 -13.05
N GLN A 59 -4.42 10.14 -13.08
CA GLN A 59 -3.29 9.47 -13.74
C GLN A 59 -2.45 8.72 -12.70
N MET A 60 -1.81 7.61 -13.10
CA MET A 60 -0.93 6.85 -12.21
C MET A 60 0.47 7.44 -12.07
N GLU A 61 0.93 8.25 -13.03
CA GLU A 61 2.26 8.88 -13.02
C GLU A 61 2.56 9.64 -11.70
N PRO A 62 1.67 10.50 -11.18
CA PRO A 62 1.91 11.22 -9.93
C PRO A 62 2.08 10.30 -8.71
N TYR A 63 1.33 9.19 -8.65
CA TYR A 63 1.47 8.19 -7.60
C TYR A 63 2.81 7.46 -7.72
N ALA A 64 3.20 7.07 -8.94
CA ALA A 64 4.46 6.38 -9.19
C ALA A 64 5.67 7.28 -8.85
N GLN A 65 5.60 8.55 -9.22
CA GLN A 65 6.63 9.54 -8.91
C GLN A 65 6.75 9.74 -7.39
N LYS A 66 5.64 9.97 -6.69
CA LYS A 66 5.68 10.08 -5.23
C LYS A 66 6.13 8.80 -4.53
N LEU A 67 5.76 7.63 -5.05
CA LEU A 67 6.23 6.35 -4.50
C LEU A 67 7.74 6.29 -4.57
N HIS A 68 8.30 6.68 -5.72
CA HIS A 68 9.74 6.72 -5.92
C HIS A 68 10.41 7.74 -4.98
N ASP A 69 9.89 8.97 -4.93
CA ASP A 69 10.53 10.10 -4.24
C ASP A 69 10.39 10.06 -2.71
N GLN A 70 9.34 9.43 -2.18
CA GLN A 70 9.02 9.47 -0.75
C GLN A 70 9.17 8.12 -0.04
N ILE A 71 8.92 7.02 -0.74
CA ILE A 71 8.96 5.68 -0.14
C ILE A 71 10.20 4.93 -0.60
N CYS A 72 10.46 4.87 -1.91
CA CYS A 72 11.63 4.17 -2.41
C CYS A 72 12.94 4.89 -2.06
N ALA A 73 12.94 6.21 -1.96
CA ALA A 73 14.12 7.01 -1.59
C ALA A 73 14.70 6.62 -0.21
N ASP A 74 13.83 6.23 0.73
CA ASP A 74 14.19 5.78 2.08
C ASP A 74 14.13 4.25 2.25
N CYS A 75 14.01 3.48 1.16
CA CYS A 75 13.89 2.03 1.24
C CYS A 75 15.27 1.37 1.38
N ASP A 76 15.47 0.57 2.42
CA ASP A 76 16.72 -0.18 2.67
C ASP A 76 17.12 -1.12 1.52
N ASN A 77 16.16 -1.48 0.67
CA ASN A 77 16.35 -2.39 -0.46
C ASN A 77 16.53 -1.67 -1.81
N LEU A 78 16.59 -0.32 -1.83
CA LEU A 78 16.79 0.44 -3.06
C LEU A 78 18.06 -0.05 -3.78
N ASP A 79 17.96 -0.26 -5.10
CA ASP A 79 19.00 -0.83 -5.96
C ASP A 79 19.54 -2.22 -5.55
N GLY A 80 18.91 -2.87 -4.58
CA GLY A 80 19.22 -4.23 -4.16
C GLY A 80 18.58 -5.30 -5.06
N PRO A 81 18.89 -6.59 -4.84
CA PRO A 81 18.38 -7.70 -5.66
C PRO A 81 16.86 -7.90 -5.56
N THR A 82 16.22 -7.30 -4.56
CA THR A 82 14.76 -7.34 -4.33
C THR A 82 14.04 -6.10 -4.88
N CYS A 83 14.80 -5.13 -5.43
CA CYS A 83 14.29 -3.96 -6.12
C CYS A 83 14.35 -4.15 -7.65
N PRO A 84 13.31 -3.79 -8.41
CA PRO A 84 12.02 -3.28 -7.97
C PRO A 84 11.17 -4.33 -7.26
N CYS A 85 10.62 -3.97 -6.10
CA CYS A 85 9.72 -4.87 -5.38
C CYS A 85 8.34 -4.93 -6.06
N PRO A 86 7.52 -5.97 -5.78
CA PRO A 86 6.20 -6.12 -6.39
C PRO A 86 5.27 -4.91 -6.24
N LEU A 87 5.43 -4.09 -5.19
CA LEU A 87 4.63 -2.88 -4.98
C LEU A 87 4.71 -1.91 -6.16
N ARG A 88 5.85 -1.81 -6.85
CA ARG A 88 6.01 -0.94 -8.02
C ARG A 88 4.99 -1.28 -9.12
N TYR A 89 4.78 -2.57 -9.37
CA TYR A 89 3.88 -3.05 -10.41
C TYR A 89 2.43 -3.15 -9.92
N LEU A 90 2.24 -3.31 -8.61
CA LEU A 90 0.94 -3.41 -7.97
C LEU A 90 0.41 -2.06 -7.46
N LEU A 91 1.11 -0.95 -7.73
CA LEU A 91 0.78 0.36 -7.20
C LEU A 91 -0.65 0.78 -7.52
N GLN A 92 -1.12 0.52 -8.74
CA GLN A 92 -2.51 0.81 -9.12
C GLN A 92 -3.52 0.12 -8.19
N LEU A 93 -3.30 -1.16 -7.86
CA LEU A 93 -4.18 -1.89 -6.95
C LEU A 93 -4.10 -1.32 -5.52
N ALA A 94 -2.94 -0.82 -5.11
CA ALA A 94 -2.79 -0.17 -3.82
C ALA A 94 -3.56 1.15 -3.75
N VAL A 95 -3.47 1.99 -4.78
CA VAL A 95 -4.24 3.23 -4.89
C VAL A 95 -5.73 2.93 -4.88
N GLU A 96 -6.20 2.02 -5.73
CA GLU A 96 -7.61 1.64 -5.81
C GLU A 96 -8.16 1.12 -4.47
N ALA A 97 -7.35 0.35 -3.72
CA ALA A 97 -7.71 -0.14 -2.39
C ALA A 97 -7.85 1.02 -1.39
N VAL A 98 -6.89 1.94 -1.34
CA VAL A 98 -6.94 3.10 -0.44
C VAL A 98 -8.14 4.00 -0.76
N GLU A 99 -8.35 4.33 -2.04
CA GLU A 99 -9.50 5.15 -2.47
C GLU A 99 -10.85 4.49 -2.17
N ARG A 100 -10.92 3.16 -2.22
CA ARG A 100 -12.15 2.41 -1.84
C ARG A 100 -12.49 2.62 -0.37
N VAL A 101 -11.51 2.52 0.52
CA VAL A 101 -11.69 2.78 1.96
C VAL A 101 -12.07 4.24 2.20
N GLN A 102 -11.39 5.20 1.55
CA GLN A 102 -11.72 6.62 1.68
C GLN A 102 -13.16 6.92 1.25
N ARG A 103 -13.61 6.36 0.12
CA ARG A 103 -15.00 6.52 -0.33
C ARG A 103 -16.00 5.99 0.68
N ARG A 104 -15.74 4.82 1.29
CA ARG A 104 -16.60 4.27 2.36
C ARG A 104 -16.65 5.19 3.57
N ARG A 105 -15.51 5.72 4.01
CA ARG A 105 -15.45 6.66 5.14
C ARG A 105 -16.22 7.95 4.85
N ASN A 106 -16.02 8.54 3.67
CA ASN A 106 -16.70 9.77 3.27
C ASN A 106 -18.23 9.58 3.18
N ALA A 107 -18.69 8.41 2.73
CA ALA A 107 -20.12 8.11 2.67
C ALA A 107 -20.77 7.96 4.06
N GLN A 108 -20.01 7.52 5.08
CA GLN A 108 -20.50 7.37 6.45
C GLN A 108 -20.55 8.69 7.22
N THR A 109 -19.69 9.65 6.88
CA THR A 109 -19.65 10.97 7.54
C THR A 109 -20.77 11.90 7.07
N VAL A 110 -21.42 11.60 5.93
CA VAL A 110 -22.45 12.44 5.30
C VAL A 110 -23.88 11.96 5.62
N GLY A 111 -24.05 10.87 6.39
CA GLY A 111 -25.35 10.33 6.84
C GLY A 111 -25.64 10.62 8.30
#